data_AF-A0A552G2H1-F1
#
_entry.id   AF-A0A552G2H1-F1
#
_cell.length_a   1.000
_cell.length_b   1.000
_cell.length_c   1.000
_cell.angle_alpha   90.00
_cell.angle_beta   90.00
_cell.angle_gamma   90.00
#
_symmetry.space_group_name_H-M   'P 1'
#
loop_
_entity.id
_entity.type
_entity.pdbx_description
1 polymer ?
#
loop_
_entity_poly.entity_id
_entity_poly.type
_entity_poly.pdbx_seq_one_letter_code
_entity_poly.pdbx_strand_id
1 'polypeptide(L)' 'MRSGQFIKQVEGYTAFIPAALPPNPPINRDSELRRLLSDADRALGRLDGVISMYVRQEAVLSSQIEGIQSS' A
#
# COMPACT_ATOMS: atom_id res chain seq x y z
N MET A 1 -17.63 5.47 2.74
CA MET A 1 -16.58 4.43 2.63
C MET A 1 -15.34 5.10 2.03
N ARG A 2 -14.18 5.13 2.71
CA ARG A 2 -13.00 5.90 2.25
C ARG A 2 -12.25 5.24 1.09
N SER A 3 -12.41 3.94 0.91
CA SER A 3 -11.71 3.15 -0.10
C SER A 3 -12.36 3.20 -1.49
N GLY A 4 -13.69 3.29 -1.56
CA GLY A 4 -14.46 3.19 -2.80
C GLY A 4 -15.75 2.42 -2.59
N GLN A 5 -16.36 1.97 -3.68
CA GLN A 5 -17.60 1.18 -3.65
C GLN A 5 -17.70 0.23 -4.84
N PHE A 6 -18.35 -0.91 -4.62
CA PHE A 6 -18.70 -1.83 -5.70
C PHE A 6 -20.00 -1.38 -6.37
N ILE A 7 -19.97 -1.19 -7.70
CA ILE A 7 -21.10 -0.74 -8.51
C ILE A 7 -21.40 -1.80 -9.57
N LYS A 8 -22.66 -2.20 -9.67
CA LYS A 8 -23.16 -3.08 -10.75
C LYS A 8 -23.18 -2.29 -12.06
N GLN A 9 -22.42 -2.75 -13.04
CA GLN A 9 -22.31 -2.16 -14.37
C GLN A 9 -23.48 -2.57 -15.26
N VAL A 10 -23.67 -1.84 -16.35
CA VAL A 10 -24.78 -2.04 -17.30
C VAL A 10 -24.75 -3.45 -17.90
N GLU A 11 -23.55 -3.97 -18.14
CA GLU A 11 -23.30 -5.31 -18.69
C GLU A 11 -23.45 -6.44 -17.64
N GLY A 12 -23.84 -6.11 -16.40
CA GLY A 12 -24.26 -7.08 -15.39
C GLY A 12 -23.20 -7.53 -14.39
N TYR A 13 -21.91 -7.19 -14.62
CA TYR A 13 -20.83 -7.47 -13.67
C TYR A 13 -20.73 -6.38 -12.60
N THR A 14 -20.07 -6.69 -11.48
CA THR A 14 -19.81 -5.72 -10.40
C THR A 14 -18.36 -5.26 -10.47
N ALA A 15 -18.14 -3.94 -10.54
CA ALA A 15 -16.81 -3.34 -10.57
C ALA A 15 -16.55 -2.52 -9.29
N PHE A 16 -15.33 -2.56 -8.79
CA PHE A 16 -14.90 -1.67 -7.72
C PHE A 16 -14.52 -0.30 -8.29
N ILE A 17 -15.18 0.76 -7.82
CA ILE A 17 -14.86 2.14 -8.16
C ILE A 17 -14.17 2.79 -6.95
N PRO A 18 -12.87 3.12 -7.04
CA PRO A 18 -12.14 3.72 -5.92
C PRO A 18 -12.68 5.12 -5.62
N ALA A 19 -12.60 5.52 -4.35
CA ALA A 19 -12.90 6.89 -3.98
C ALA A 19 -11.84 7.85 -4.55
N ALA A 20 -12.26 9.03 -5.00
CA ALA A 20 -11.34 10.05 -5.50
C ALA A 20 -10.37 10.52 -4.40
N LEU A 21 -9.13 10.81 -4.80
CA LEU A 21 -8.13 11.43 -3.93
C LEU A 21 -8.16 12.95 -4.11
N PRO A 22 -7.95 13.74 -3.03
CA PRO A 22 -7.71 13.31 -1.65
C PRO A 22 -8.98 12.81 -0.94
N PRO A 23 -8.85 11.95 0.09
CA PRO A 23 -10.00 11.44 0.83
C PRO A 23 -10.72 12.56 1.59
N ASN A 24 -12.05 12.47 1.69
CA ASN A 24 -12.89 13.36 2.49
C ASN A 24 -13.56 12.59 3.65
N PRO A 25 -13.36 12.99 4.93
CA PRO A 25 -12.50 14.07 5.39
C PRO A 25 -11.01 13.77 5.16
N PRO A 26 -10.15 14.80 5.06
CA PRO A 26 -8.71 14.62 4.89
C PRO A 26 -8.10 13.77 6.01
N ILE A 27 -6.93 13.20 5.75
CA ILE A 27 -6.19 12.44 6.77
C ILE A 27 -5.83 13.39 7.92
N ASN A 28 -6.16 13.01 9.16
CA ASN A 28 -5.75 13.76 10.34
C ASN A 28 -4.24 13.61 10.56
N ARG A 29 -3.51 14.73 10.54
CA ARG A 29 -2.05 14.76 10.76
C ARG A 29 -1.72 15.15 12.20
N ASP A 30 -2.19 14.35 13.14
CA ASP A 30 -1.95 14.58 14.56
C ASP A 30 -0.49 14.26 14.98
N SER A 31 -0.20 14.43 16.27
CA SER A 31 1.13 14.12 16.83
C SER A 31 1.48 12.64 16.77
N GLU A 32 0.49 11.75 16.87
CA GLU A 32 0.74 10.31 16.82
C GLU A 32 1.19 9.88 15.43
N LEU A 33 0.46 10.31 14.39
CA LEU A 33 0.84 10.01 13.01
C LEU A 33 2.24 10.53 12.67
N ARG A 34 2.56 11.75 13.13
CA ARG A 34 3.90 12.34 12.93
C ARG A 34 4.99 11.53 13.62
N ARG A 35 4.76 11.07 14.85
CA ARG A 35 5.71 10.23 15.59
C ARG A 35 5.92 8.90 14.87
N LEU A 36 4.85 8.22 14.45
CA LEU A 36 4.93 6.96 13.73
C LEU A 36 5.69 7.11 12.41
N LEU A 37 5.48 8.19 11.67
CA LEU A 37 6.25 8.49 10.45
C LEU A 37 7.74 8.69 10.76
N SER A 38 8.08 9.46 11.82
CA SER A 38 9.48 9.64 12.22
C SER A 38 10.15 8.33 12.66
N ASP A 39 9.42 7.47 13.37
CA ASP A 39 9.92 6.15 13.77
C ASP A 39 10.15 5.25 12.55
N ALA A 40 9.23 5.28 11.57
CA ALA A 40 9.37 4.55 10.31
C ALA A 40 10.56 5.06 9.48
N ASP A 41 10.74 6.37 9.35
CA ASP A 41 11.87 6.97 8.63
C ASP A 41 13.22 6.56 9.25
N ARG A 42 13.30 6.54 10.59
CA ARG A 42 14.50 6.08 11.30
C ARG A 42 14.76 4.59 11.09
N ALA A 43 13.70 3.78 11.08
CA ALA A 43 13.81 2.34 10.83
C ALA A 43 14.27 2.07 9.39
N LEU A 44 13.73 2.80 8.41
CA LEU A 44 14.14 2.70 7.02
C LEU A 44 15.60 3.12 6.81
N GLY A 45 16.02 4.26 7.37
CA GLY A 45 17.42 4.69 7.27
C GLY A 45 18.43 3.72 7.92
N ARG A 46 18.01 2.94 8.93
CA ARG A 46 18.82 1.84 9.48
C ARG A 46 18.89 0.65 8.52
N LEU A 47 17.80 0.37 7.82
CA LEU A 47 17.69 -0.74 6.88
C LEU A 47 18.43 -0.45 5.56
N ASP A 48 18.45 0.79 5.08
CA ASP A 48 19.09 1.21 3.82
C ASP A 48 20.57 0.77 3.71
N GLY A 49 21.28 0.63 4.83
CA GLY A 49 22.65 0.12 4.85
C GLY A 49 22.80 -1.35 4.41
N VAL A 50 21.71 -2.13 4.33
CA VAL A 50 21.72 -3.58 4.04
C VAL A 50 20.74 -4.03 2.94
N ILE A 51 19.95 -3.11 2.36
CA ILE A 51 18.82 -3.43 1.45
C ILE A 51 19.24 -4.14 0.16
N SER A 52 20.41 -3.84 -0.40
CA SER A 52 20.82 -4.38 -1.70
C SER A 52 20.86 -5.92 -1.75
N MET A 53 21.04 -6.58 -0.60
CA MET A 53 21.09 -8.04 -0.50
C MET A 53 19.72 -8.72 -0.61
N TYR A 54 18.62 -8.02 -0.29
CA TYR A 54 17.30 -8.63 -0.11
C TYR A 54 16.28 -8.30 -1.22
N VAL A 55 16.62 -7.40 -2.16
CA VAL A 55 15.72 -6.98 -3.25
C VAL A 55 15.15 -8.15 -4.05
N ARG A 56 15.98 -9.15 -4.37
CA ARG A 56 15.56 -10.33 -5.14
C ARG A 56 14.61 -11.23 -4.33
N GLN A 57 14.83 -11.34 -3.01
CA GLN A 57 13.96 -12.15 -2.14
C GLN A 57 12.58 -11.51 -2.00
N GLU A 58 12.53 -10.19 -1.79
CA GLU A 58 11.27 -9.44 -1.73
C GLU A 58 10.47 -9.55 -3.04
N ALA A 59 11.13 -9.42 -4.20
CA ALA A 59 10.45 -9.56 -5.49
C ALA A 59 9.82 -10.96 -5.67
N VAL A 60 10.51 -12.02 -5.24
CA VAL A 60 9.99 -13.39 -5.29
C VAL A 60 8.81 -13.58 -4.33
N LEU A 61 8.92 -13.11 -3.09
CA LEU A 61 7.84 -13.21 -2.11
C LEU A 61 6.60 -12.40 -2.53
N SER A 62 6.80 -11.18 -3.04
CA SER A 62 5.70 -10.35 -3.56
C SER A 62 4.99 -11.04 -4.72
N SER A 63 5.74 -11.64 -5.65
CA SER A 63 5.18 -12.40 -6.77
C SER A 63 4.34 -13.59 -6.28
N GLN A 64 4.82 -14.31 -5.25
CA GLN A 64 4.07 -15.42 -4.64
C GLN A 64 2.76 -14.97 -3.98
N ILE A 65 2.75 -13.82 -3.32
CA ILE A 65 1.53 -13.23 -2.72
C ILE A 65 0.52 -12.89 -3.82
N GLU A 66 0.99 -12.40 -4.96
CA GLU A 66 0.16 -12.06 -6.12
C GLU A 66 -0.22 -13.28 -6.99
N GLY A 67 0.24 -14.49 -6.63
CA GLY A 67 -0.02 -15.73 -7.36
C GLY A 67 0.77 -15.88 -8.66
N ILE A 68 1.79 -15.06 -8.87
CA ILE A 68 2.69 -15.12 -10.03
C ILE A 68 3.89 -16.01 -9.68
N GLN A 69 4.03 -17.15 -10.35
CA GLN A 69 5.28 -17.94 -10.27
C GLN A 69 6.25 -17.48 -11.36
N SER A 70 7.36 -16.86 -10.94
CA SER A 70 8.55 -16.73 -11.78
C SER A 70 9.41 -17.98 -11.56
N SER A 71 9.60 -18.78 -12.61
CA SER A 71 10.53 -19.92 -12.66
C SER A 71 12.00 -19.49 -12.62
#